data_AF-A0A9J5WFP1-F1
#
_entry.id   AF-A0A9J5WFP1-F1
#
_cell.length_a   1.000
_cell.length_b   1.000
_cell.length_c   1.000
_cell.angle_alpha   90.00
_cell.angle_beta   90.00
_cell.angle_gamma   90.00
#
_symmetry.space_group_name_H-M   'P 1'
#
loop_
_entity.id
_entity.type
_entity.pdbx_description
1 polymer ?
#
loop_
_entity_poly.entity_id
_entity_poly.type
_entity_poly.pdbx_seq_one_letter_code
_entity_poly.pdbx_strand_id
1 'polypeptide(L)'
;MEDCRNVDAMVEESIAISEKRELYKLNEFVLSAYLLFLLKQNPETSGVVLEDFDAAFTNKFYHSHLDDLSNINSSAIVAAASIVARSLYILASDKKEIKNSVLNTININASLVEELLGCLLSCEPGYTCELPYLVNVGDVSRFVWNFLADKTASPSKNMSSTCPKGCSGNGEMCVKAETDGKGVCVISTTRYVPAYSTRLKYESETWEVLPHNSSDTMGEADPVWTESNWDTIRLRVYTVQDTGFDLLVLLLGITVTVMSYIIIVISKAFITKALKRD
;
A
#
# COMPACT_ATOMS: atom_id res chain seq x y z
N MET A 1 -28.73 10.91 1.44
CA MET A 1 -29.41 11.53 0.29
C MET A 1 -29.06 10.66 -0.91
N GLU A 2 -29.99 9.77 -1.22
CA GLU A 2 -29.93 8.75 -2.25
C GLU A 2 -29.92 9.37 -3.65
N ASP A 3 -29.17 8.79 -4.59
CA ASP A 3 -29.59 8.60 -6.00
C ASP A 3 -28.61 7.65 -6.71
N CYS A 4 -28.79 6.33 -6.56
CA CYS A 4 -28.15 5.35 -7.45
C CYS A 4 -29.15 5.00 -8.56
N ARG A 5 -29.10 5.77 -9.65
CA ARG A 5 -29.92 5.51 -10.84
C ARG A 5 -29.26 4.45 -11.72
N ASN A 6 -30.08 3.44 -11.98
CA ASN A 6 -29.91 2.33 -12.89
C ASN A 6 -29.54 2.80 -14.32
N VAL A 7 -28.52 2.19 -14.94
CA VAL A 7 -28.35 2.20 -16.41
C VAL A 7 -27.76 0.86 -16.85
N ASP A 8 -28.62 0.02 -17.43
CA ASP A 8 -28.24 -1.04 -18.36
C ASP A 8 -27.68 -0.42 -19.65
N ALA A 9 -26.47 -0.78 -20.04
CA ALA A 9 -26.01 -0.72 -21.43
C ALA A 9 -24.81 -1.67 -21.64
N MET A 10 -25.06 -2.79 -22.32
CA MET A 10 -23.98 -3.61 -22.90
C MET A 10 -23.35 -2.81 -24.05
N VAL A 11 -22.14 -2.29 -23.84
CA VAL A 11 -21.29 -1.77 -24.91
C VAL A 11 -20.21 -2.80 -25.19
N GLU A 12 -20.17 -3.26 -26.44
CA GLU A 12 -19.10 -4.11 -26.97
C GLU A 12 -17.84 -3.23 -27.14
N GLU A 13 -16.98 -3.19 -26.12
CA GLU A 13 -15.73 -2.44 -26.18
C GLU A 13 -14.67 -3.24 -26.97
N SER A 14 -14.32 -2.71 -28.14
CA SER A 14 -13.19 -3.18 -28.95
C SER A 14 -11.89 -2.56 -28.42
N ILE A 15 -10.95 -3.40 -27.96
CA ILE A 15 -9.60 -2.95 -27.58
C ILE A 15 -8.77 -2.71 -28.85
N ALA A 16 -8.32 -1.47 -29.03
CA ALA A 16 -7.43 -1.10 -30.12
C ALA A 16 -6.00 -1.59 -29.81
N ILE A 17 -5.44 -2.42 -30.69
CA ILE A 17 -4.06 -2.88 -30.58
C ILE A 17 -3.20 -2.01 -31.51
N SER A 18 -2.39 -1.12 -30.94
CA SER A 18 -1.41 -0.34 -31.69
C SER A 18 -0.03 -1.00 -31.61
N GLU A 19 0.45 -1.56 -32.72
CA GLU A 19 1.82 -2.08 -32.81
C GLU A 19 2.82 -0.93 -33.02
N LYS A 20 3.54 -0.52 -31.96
CA LYS A 20 4.65 0.45 -32.08
C LYS A 20 5.98 -0.28 -32.29
N ARG A 21 6.44 -0.34 -33.53
CA ARG A 21 7.66 -1.05 -33.96
C ARG A 21 8.91 -0.15 -34.07
N GLU A 22 9.09 0.81 -33.16
CA GLU A 22 10.24 1.74 -33.16
C GLU A 22 10.80 1.91 -31.74
N LEU A 23 11.58 0.93 -31.28
CA LEU A 23 12.14 0.85 -29.91
C LEU A 23 13.23 1.87 -29.59
N TYR A 24 13.75 2.62 -30.57
CA TYR A 24 14.91 3.51 -30.39
C TYR A 24 14.59 5.01 -30.49
N LYS A 25 13.34 5.39 -30.76
CA LYS A 25 12.90 6.80 -30.79
C LYS A 25 11.90 7.17 -29.70
N LEU A 26 11.45 6.21 -28.90
CA LEU A 26 10.66 6.50 -27.69
C LEU A 26 11.60 6.85 -26.52
N ASN A 27 12.38 7.92 -26.69
CA ASN A 27 12.82 8.65 -25.52
C ASN A 27 11.54 9.24 -24.90
N GLU A 28 11.23 8.74 -23.70
CA GLU A 28 10.74 9.53 -22.57
C GLU A 28 9.26 9.43 -22.15
N PHE A 29 8.33 8.76 -22.86
CA PHE A 29 6.91 8.86 -22.41
C PHE A 29 6.11 7.61 -22.06
N VAL A 30 6.31 6.44 -22.64
CA VAL A 30 5.37 5.33 -22.31
C VAL A 30 6.00 3.95 -22.49
N LEU A 31 6.91 3.61 -21.59
CA LEU A 31 7.19 2.21 -21.27
C LEU A 31 7.02 2.11 -19.76
N SER A 32 6.20 1.17 -19.30
CA SER A 32 6.19 0.82 -17.88
C SER A 32 7.64 0.61 -17.42
N ALA A 33 8.03 1.30 -16.34
CA ALA A 33 9.42 1.37 -15.88
C ALA A 33 10.07 -0.02 -15.71
N TYR A 34 9.24 -1.04 -15.44
CA TYR A 34 9.67 -2.42 -15.28
C TYR A 34 10.09 -3.12 -16.58
N LEU A 35 9.31 -3.00 -17.66
CA LEU A 35 9.71 -3.60 -18.94
C LEU A 35 10.97 -2.91 -19.48
N LEU A 36 11.05 -1.59 -19.33
CA LEU A 36 12.26 -0.84 -19.69
C LEU A 36 13.49 -1.35 -18.93
N PHE A 37 13.35 -1.60 -17.62
CA PHE A 37 14.41 -2.18 -16.80
C PHE A 37 14.84 -3.57 -17.33
N LEU A 38 13.88 -4.45 -17.64
CA LEU A 38 14.19 -5.77 -18.20
C LEU A 38 14.87 -5.70 -19.56
N LEU A 39 14.43 -4.81 -20.45
CA LEU A 39 15.00 -4.62 -21.79
C LEU A 39 16.41 -4.04 -21.74
N LYS A 40 16.69 -3.13 -20.80
CA LYS A 40 18.06 -2.65 -20.56
C LYS A 40 18.99 -3.77 -20.09
N GLN A 41 18.49 -4.69 -19.26
CA GLN A 41 19.27 -5.83 -18.78
C GLN A 41 19.47 -6.91 -19.86
N ASN A 42 18.42 -7.20 -20.65
CA ASN A 42 18.44 -8.17 -21.73
C ASN A 42 17.57 -7.70 -22.91
N PRO A 43 18.19 -7.13 -23.97
CA PRO A 43 17.45 -6.56 -25.10
C PRO A 43 16.74 -7.62 -25.97
N GLU A 44 17.11 -8.90 -25.85
CA GLU A 44 16.47 -10.01 -26.58
C GLU A 44 15.11 -10.42 -25.97
N THR A 45 14.74 -9.82 -24.82
CA THR A 45 13.48 -10.14 -24.15
C THR A 45 12.30 -9.59 -24.95
N SER A 46 11.41 -10.46 -25.40
CA SER A 46 10.12 -10.03 -25.96
C SER A 46 9.15 -9.67 -24.84
N GLY A 47 8.54 -8.49 -24.91
CA GLY A 47 7.59 -8.01 -23.91
C GLY A 47 6.44 -7.23 -24.54
N VAL A 48 5.31 -7.21 -23.86
CA VAL A 48 4.09 -6.47 -24.24
C VAL A 48 3.64 -5.69 -23.02
N VAL A 49 3.30 -4.41 -23.21
CA VAL A 49 2.65 -3.58 -22.20
C VAL A 49 1.21 -3.33 -22.64
N LEU A 50 0.26 -3.51 -21.72
CA LEU A 50 -1.15 -3.24 -21.93
C LEU A 50 -1.51 -2.00 -21.12
N GLU A 51 -2.03 -0.99 -21.79
CA GLU A 51 -2.34 0.33 -21.23
C GLU A 51 -3.69 0.81 -21.78
N ASP A 52 -4.31 1.76 -21.09
CA ASP A 52 -5.60 2.36 -21.45
C ASP A 52 -5.44 3.67 -22.24
N PHE A 53 -4.23 4.00 -22.69
CA PHE A 53 -3.93 5.23 -23.43
C PHE A 53 -2.84 5.04 -24.49
N ASP A 54 -2.84 5.92 -25.51
CA ASP A 54 -1.87 5.84 -26.63
C ASP A 54 -0.60 6.69 -26.41
N ALA A 55 -0.76 7.88 -25.85
CA ALA A 55 0.30 8.91 -25.79
C ALA A 55 0.41 9.63 -24.44
N ALA A 56 -0.70 9.89 -23.76
CA ALA A 56 -0.74 10.53 -22.45
C ALA A 56 -1.80 9.83 -21.58
N PHE A 57 -1.56 9.77 -20.27
CA PHE A 57 -2.48 9.13 -19.33
C PHE A 57 -3.92 9.62 -19.51
N THR A 58 -4.86 8.68 -19.63
CA THR A 58 -6.29 8.97 -19.61
C THR A 58 -6.72 9.46 -18.21
N ASN A 59 -6.08 8.94 -17.16
CA ASN A 59 -6.33 9.32 -15.78
C ASN A 59 -5.88 10.77 -15.48
N LYS A 60 -6.83 11.63 -15.10
CA LYS A 60 -6.60 13.04 -14.74
C LYS A 60 -6.10 13.23 -13.31
N PHE A 61 -6.23 12.22 -12.45
CA PHE A 61 -5.94 12.28 -11.02
C PHE A 61 -4.74 11.40 -10.63
N TYR A 62 -3.89 11.01 -11.58
CA TYR A 62 -2.73 10.13 -11.36
C TYR A 62 -1.94 10.47 -10.07
N HIS A 63 -1.82 9.49 -9.16
CA HIS A 63 -1.18 9.60 -7.82
C HIS A 63 -1.75 10.70 -6.90
N SER A 64 -3.01 11.08 -7.09
CA SER A 64 -3.73 12.02 -6.23
C SER A 64 -4.67 11.30 -5.27
N HIS A 65 -5.06 11.98 -4.19
CA HIS A 65 -6.13 11.56 -3.29
C HIS A 65 -7.52 11.49 -3.95
N LEU A 66 -7.66 12.06 -5.16
CA LEU A 66 -8.87 12.00 -6.00
C LEU A 66 -8.87 10.80 -6.97
N ASP A 67 -7.80 9.99 -6.97
CA ASP A 67 -7.73 8.76 -7.75
C ASP A 67 -8.41 7.63 -6.97
N ASP A 68 -9.74 7.66 -6.96
CA ASP A 68 -10.58 6.78 -6.17
C ASP A 68 -11.44 5.85 -7.06
N LEU A 69 -12.28 5.03 -6.42
CA LEU A 69 -13.15 4.06 -7.10
C LEU A 69 -14.08 4.71 -8.14
N SER A 70 -14.44 5.99 -7.98
CA SER A 70 -15.31 6.69 -8.94
C SER A 70 -14.65 6.92 -10.31
N ASN A 71 -13.32 6.83 -10.37
CA ASN A 71 -12.53 7.02 -11.58
C ASN A 71 -12.26 5.70 -12.35
N ILE A 72 -12.80 4.56 -11.89
CA ILE A 72 -12.49 3.23 -12.41
C ILE A 72 -13.72 2.57 -13.04
N ASN A 73 -13.52 1.96 -14.22
CA ASN A 73 -14.53 1.12 -14.88
C ASN A 73 -14.25 -0.37 -14.62
N SER A 74 -15.09 -1.01 -13.81
CA SER A 74 -14.98 -2.42 -13.46
C SER A 74 -15.16 -3.37 -14.66
N SER A 75 -16.02 -3.02 -15.62
CA SER A 75 -16.26 -3.82 -16.82
C SER A 75 -15.02 -3.90 -17.72
N ALA A 76 -14.29 -2.78 -17.83
CA ALA A 76 -13.02 -2.73 -18.55
C ALA A 76 -11.97 -3.65 -17.90
N ILE A 77 -11.93 -3.71 -16.57
CA ILE A 77 -11.02 -4.62 -15.83
C ILE A 77 -11.36 -6.09 -16.10
N VAL A 78 -12.66 -6.44 -16.11
CA VAL A 78 -13.10 -7.80 -16.44
C VAL A 78 -12.69 -8.20 -17.86
N ALA A 79 -12.87 -7.29 -18.83
CA ALA A 79 -12.47 -7.52 -20.22
C ALA A 79 -10.95 -7.69 -20.37
N ALA A 80 -10.17 -6.79 -19.76
CA ALA A 80 -8.71 -6.86 -19.76
C ALA A 80 -8.19 -8.14 -19.10
N ALA A 81 -8.75 -8.52 -17.94
CA ALA A 81 -8.41 -9.75 -17.24
C ALA A 81 -8.71 -11.01 -18.09
N SER A 82 -9.82 -11.00 -18.85
CA SER A 82 -10.17 -12.10 -19.74
C SER A 82 -9.14 -12.28 -20.86
N ILE A 83 -8.70 -11.17 -21.46
CA ILE A 83 -7.68 -11.16 -22.52
C ILE A 83 -6.33 -11.63 -21.99
N VAL A 84 -5.91 -11.14 -20.82
CA VAL A 84 -4.65 -11.55 -20.19
C VAL A 84 -4.68 -13.04 -19.87
N ALA A 85 -5.75 -13.53 -19.23
CA ALA A 85 -5.88 -14.94 -18.86
C ALA A 85 -5.84 -15.87 -20.07
N ARG A 86 -6.59 -15.54 -21.14
CA ARG A 86 -6.60 -16.33 -22.37
C ARG A 86 -5.27 -16.28 -23.10
N SER A 87 -4.64 -15.10 -23.18
CA SER A 87 -3.32 -14.93 -23.80
C SER A 87 -2.24 -15.73 -23.08
N LEU A 88 -2.21 -15.69 -21.74
CA LEU A 88 -1.28 -16.48 -20.93
C LEU A 88 -1.51 -17.98 -21.11
N TYR A 89 -2.77 -18.42 -21.18
CA TYR A 89 -3.09 -19.83 -21.44
C TYR A 89 -2.56 -20.28 -22.81
N ILE A 90 -2.71 -19.45 -23.84
CA ILE A 90 -2.20 -19.72 -25.19
C ILE A 90 -0.67 -19.81 -25.18
N LEU A 91 0.00 -18.85 -24.54
CA LEU A 91 1.46 -18.82 -24.43
C LEU A 91 2.00 -20.05 -23.67
N ALA A 92 1.36 -20.44 -22.58
CA ALA A 92 1.74 -21.61 -21.79
C ALA A 92 1.46 -22.95 -22.50
N SER A 93 0.55 -22.97 -23.48
CA SER A 93 0.18 -24.19 -24.22
C SER A 93 1.15 -24.56 -25.35
N ASP A 94 2.19 -23.73 -25.59
CA ASP A 94 3.28 -23.97 -26.56
C ASP A 94 2.81 -24.51 -27.92
N LYS A 95 1.87 -23.78 -28.55
CA LYS A 95 1.35 -24.04 -29.91
C LYS A 95 0.66 -25.40 -30.13
N LYS A 96 0.33 -26.15 -29.06
CA LYS A 96 -0.58 -27.30 -29.17
C LYS A 96 -1.95 -26.81 -29.66
N GLU A 97 -2.68 -27.60 -30.44
CA GLU A 97 -4.01 -27.22 -30.91
C GLU A 97 -4.91 -26.83 -29.73
N ILE A 98 -5.21 -25.54 -29.62
CA ILE A 98 -6.06 -24.99 -28.57
C ILE A 98 -7.48 -25.06 -29.07
N LYS A 99 -8.30 -25.87 -28.40
CA LYS A 99 -9.73 -25.93 -28.70
C LYS A 99 -10.40 -24.65 -28.20
N ASN A 100 -11.16 -23.98 -29.07
CA ASN A 100 -11.98 -22.80 -28.69
C ASN A 100 -12.90 -23.10 -27.50
N SER A 101 -13.34 -24.35 -27.34
CA SER A 101 -14.13 -24.77 -26.18
C SER A 101 -13.40 -24.51 -24.85
N VAL A 102 -12.08 -24.68 -24.80
CA VAL A 102 -11.29 -24.46 -23.58
C VAL A 102 -11.12 -22.96 -23.31
N LEU A 103 -10.88 -22.15 -24.35
CA LEU A 103 -10.82 -20.69 -24.19
C LEU A 103 -12.14 -20.10 -23.68
N ASN A 104 -13.27 -20.68 -24.10
CA ASN A 104 -14.59 -20.28 -23.61
C ASN A 104 -14.85 -20.70 -22.16
N THR A 105 -14.14 -21.70 -21.62
CA THR A 105 -14.21 -22.05 -20.19
C THR A 105 -13.45 -21.09 -19.30
N ILE A 106 -12.46 -20.36 -19.85
CA ILE A 106 -11.74 -19.32 -19.13
C ILE A 106 -12.64 -18.08 -19.08
N ASN A 107 -13.34 -17.94 -17.97
CA ASN A 107 -14.21 -16.82 -17.68
C ASN A 107 -13.78 -16.11 -16.40
N ILE A 108 -13.89 -14.78 -16.39
CA ILE A 108 -13.59 -13.95 -15.23
C ILE A 108 -14.89 -13.77 -14.44
N ASN A 109 -14.81 -13.92 -13.12
CA ASN A 109 -15.94 -13.67 -12.24
C ASN A 109 -16.06 -12.16 -11.99
N ALA A 110 -17.00 -11.50 -12.66
CA ALA A 110 -17.23 -10.06 -12.51
C ALA A 110 -17.59 -9.67 -11.07
N SER A 111 -18.37 -10.49 -10.36
CA SER A 111 -18.73 -10.24 -8.95
C SER A 111 -17.50 -10.20 -8.05
N LEU A 112 -16.50 -11.05 -8.32
CA LEU A 112 -15.24 -11.05 -7.57
C LEU A 112 -14.42 -9.80 -7.85
N VAL A 113 -14.44 -9.30 -9.10
CA VAL A 113 -13.74 -8.06 -9.46
C VAL A 113 -14.35 -6.88 -8.72
N GLU A 114 -15.68 -6.76 -8.69
CA GLU A 114 -16.36 -5.70 -7.95
C GLU A 114 -16.08 -5.77 -6.44
N GLU A 115 -16.11 -6.97 -5.87
CA GLU A 115 -15.80 -7.16 -4.46
C GLU A 115 -14.34 -6.75 -4.13
N LEU A 116 -13.39 -7.08 -5.00
CA LEU A 116 -11.99 -6.67 -4.86
C LEU A 116 -11.81 -5.15 -5.01
N LEU A 117 -12.49 -4.52 -5.96
CA LEU A 117 -12.45 -3.07 -6.14
C LEU A 117 -13.04 -2.35 -4.93
N GLY A 118 -14.21 -2.81 -4.47
CA GLY A 118 -14.83 -2.32 -3.24
C GLY A 118 -13.87 -2.44 -2.05
N CYS A 119 -13.23 -3.59 -1.88
CA CYS A 119 -12.34 -3.84 -0.75
C CYS A 119 -11.04 -3.03 -0.80
N LEU A 120 -10.40 -2.92 -1.96
CA LEU A 120 -9.11 -2.26 -2.09
C LEU A 120 -9.23 -0.73 -2.13
N LEU A 121 -10.35 -0.21 -2.64
CA LEU A 121 -10.46 1.22 -3.01
C LEU A 121 -11.56 1.98 -2.28
N SER A 122 -12.46 1.32 -1.54
CA SER A 122 -13.49 2.03 -0.76
C SER A 122 -13.02 2.37 0.65
N CYS A 123 -13.69 3.34 1.29
CA CYS A 123 -13.42 3.69 2.68
C CYS A 123 -14.18 2.79 3.68
N GLU A 124 -15.36 2.27 3.32
CA GLU A 124 -16.20 1.42 4.17
C GLU A 124 -16.69 0.18 3.39
N PRO A 125 -16.49 -1.06 3.89
CA PRO A 125 -15.62 -1.42 5.02
C PRO A 125 -14.12 -1.20 4.68
N GLY A 126 -13.83 -0.75 3.46
CA GLY A 126 -12.49 -0.71 2.88
C GLY A 126 -11.86 -2.08 2.92
N TYR A 127 -10.58 -2.11 3.28
CA TYR A 127 -9.78 -3.31 3.48
C TYR A 127 -10.37 -4.30 4.49
N THR A 128 -11.52 -4.08 5.13
CA THR A 128 -12.16 -5.01 6.08
C THR A 128 -13.35 -5.80 5.48
N CYS A 129 -13.39 -5.95 4.16
CA CYS A 129 -14.41 -6.73 3.45
C CYS A 129 -14.45 -8.22 3.88
N GLU A 130 -15.58 -8.91 3.63
CA GLU A 130 -15.77 -10.35 3.93
C GLU A 130 -15.02 -11.30 2.98
N LEU A 131 -14.20 -10.78 2.06
CA LEU A 131 -13.05 -11.56 1.61
C LEU A 131 -12.28 -11.93 2.88
N PRO A 132 -11.83 -13.18 3.04
CA PRO A 132 -11.24 -13.55 4.30
C PRO A 132 -10.07 -12.57 4.55
N TYR A 133 -9.99 -11.99 5.75
CA TYR A 133 -8.95 -11.09 6.28
C TYR A 133 -9.19 -9.57 6.17
N LEU A 134 -9.14 -8.88 7.33
CA LEU A 134 -8.01 -8.01 7.71
C LEU A 134 -8.14 -7.48 9.14
N VAL A 135 -7.12 -7.76 9.96
CA VAL A 135 -6.79 -7.01 11.18
C VAL A 135 -5.38 -6.48 10.98
N ASN A 136 -5.22 -5.49 10.10
CA ASN A 136 -4.20 -4.43 10.15
C ASN A 136 -4.16 -3.66 8.82
N VAL A 137 -4.51 -2.37 8.91
CA VAL A 137 -4.85 -1.45 7.82
C VAL A 137 -3.61 -0.92 7.06
N GLY A 138 -2.47 -1.62 7.08
CA GLY A 138 -1.19 -1.11 6.57
C GLY A 138 -0.42 -2.01 5.60
N ASP A 139 -0.89 -3.23 5.31
CA ASP A 139 -0.05 -4.22 4.61
C ASP A 139 -0.74 -4.81 3.37
N VAL A 140 -0.85 -3.98 2.32
CA VAL A 140 -1.34 -4.39 0.99
C VAL A 140 -0.53 -5.57 0.45
N SER A 141 0.79 -5.56 0.67
CA SER A 141 1.68 -6.64 0.25
C SER A 141 1.26 -7.98 0.85
N ARG A 142 0.89 -7.98 2.12
CA ARG A 142 0.42 -9.17 2.82
C ARG A 142 -0.98 -9.61 2.43
N PHE A 143 -1.88 -8.67 2.16
CA PHE A 143 -3.17 -8.98 1.57
C PHE A 143 -2.98 -9.72 0.23
N VAL A 144 -2.21 -9.11 -0.70
CA VAL A 144 -1.95 -9.69 -2.02
C VAL A 144 -1.29 -11.06 -1.91
N TRP A 145 -0.33 -11.21 -1.00
CA TRP A 145 0.32 -12.49 -0.75
C TRP A 145 -0.65 -13.57 -0.28
N ASN A 146 -1.49 -13.29 0.72
CA ASN A 146 -2.48 -14.25 1.23
C ASN A 146 -3.53 -14.58 0.18
N PHE A 147 -4.03 -13.56 -0.52
CA PHE A 147 -5.03 -13.71 -1.58
C PHE A 147 -4.51 -14.58 -2.72
N LEU A 148 -3.31 -14.28 -3.23
CA LEU A 148 -2.68 -15.09 -4.28
C LEU A 148 -2.44 -16.52 -3.80
N ALA A 149 -1.88 -16.68 -2.60
CA ALA A 149 -1.60 -18.00 -2.04
C ALA A 149 -2.87 -18.87 -1.94
N ASP A 150 -4.00 -18.30 -1.53
CA ASP A 150 -5.28 -19.01 -1.44
C ASP A 150 -5.86 -19.34 -2.82
N LYS A 151 -5.78 -18.42 -3.79
CA LYS A 151 -6.32 -18.62 -5.13
C LYS A 151 -5.49 -19.53 -6.02
N THR A 152 -4.17 -19.59 -5.81
CA THR A 152 -3.26 -20.47 -6.57
C THR A 152 -2.89 -21.75 -5.80
N ALA A 153 -3.48 -21.96 -4.63
CA ALA A 153 -3.23 -23.14 -3.81
C ALA A 153 -3.65 -24.43 -4.53
N SER A 154 -2.80 -25.44 -4.42
CA SER A 154 -3.19 -26.83 -4.63
C SER A 154 -3.70 -27.41 -3.30
N PRO A 155 -4.79 -28.19 -3.28
CA PRO A 155 -5.30 -28.79 -2.05
C PRO A 155 -4.24 -29.71 -1.42
N SER A 156 -3.74 -29.34 -0.23
CA SER A 156 -2.89 -30.23 0.56
C SER A 156 -3.71 -31.41 1.07
N LYS A 157 -3.10 -32.60 1.12
CA LYS A 157 -3.75 -33.85 1.57
C LYS A 157 -4.27 -33.78 3.01
N ASN A 158 -3.81 -32.81 3.81
CA ASN A 158 -4.22 -32.58 5.19
C ASN A 158 -4.84 -31.18 5.36
N MET A 159 -6.07 -31.02 4.89
CA MET A 159 -6.87 -29.78 5.01
C MET A 159 -7.20 -29.38 6.47
N SER A 160 -6.79 -30.19 7.45
CA SER A 160 -7.12 -30.05 8.88
C SER A 160 -5.95 -29.59 9.75
N SER A 161 -4.74 -29.37 9.22
CA SER A 161 -3.64 -28.88 10.05
C SER A 161 -3.78 -27.38 10.24
N THR A 162 -4.36 -26.99 11.37
CA THR A 162 -4.27 -25.63 11.85
C THR A 162 -2.81 -25.24 12.07
N CYS A 163 -2.34 -24.14 11.48
CA CYS A 163 -0.97 -23.65 11.62
C CYS A 163 -0.90 -22.38 12.49
N PRO A 164 -0.58 -22.50 13.78
CA PRO A 164 -0.24 -21.36 14.63
C PRO A 164 1.25 -21.02 14.62
N LYS A 165 2.13 -21.94 14.19
CA LYS A 165 3.60 -21.77 14.17
C LYS A 165 4.26 -22.09 12.81
N GLY A 166 3.47 -22.19 11.74
CA GLY A 166 3.91 -22.60 10.41
C GLY A 166 3.49 -24.02 10.04
N CYS A 167 3.83 -24.43 8.82
CA CYS A 167 3.51 -25.73 8.23
C CYS A 167 4.76 -26.60 8.15
N SER A 168 4.61 -27.92 8.29
CA SER A 168 5.75 -28.85 8.32
C SER A 168 6.11 -29.42 6.95
N GLY A 169 5.22 -29.33 5.96
CA GLY A 169 5.47 -29.85 4.61
C GLY A 169 6.38 -28.95 3.78
N ASN A 170 7.15 -29.57 2.88
CA ASN A 170 7.98 -28.85 1.93
C ASN A 170 7.11 -28.06 0.95
N GLY A 171 7.33 -26.74 0.89
CA GLY A 171 6.52 -25.85 0.04
C GLY A 171 5.11 -25.58 0.57
N GLU A 172 4.82 -25.97 1.83
CA GLU A 172 3.60 -25.56 2.50
C GLU A 172 3.79 -24.18 3.13
N MET A 173 2.75 -23.36 2.99
CA MET A 173 2.68 -22.03 3.57
C MET A 173 1.42 -21.90 4.42
N CYS A 174 1.57 -21.19 5.53
CA CYS A 174 0.46 -20.92 6.42
C CYS A 174 -0.26 -19.67 5.94
N VAL A 175 -1.46 -19.86 5.39
CA VAL A 175 -2.38 -18.78 5.07
C VAL A 175 -3.40 -18.65 6.21
N LYS A 176 -4.13 -17.54 6.28
CA LYS A 176 -5.33 -17.44 7.12
C LYS A 176 -5.12 -17.41 8.65
N ALA A 177 -3.90 -17.25 9.14
CA ALA A 177 -3.57 -17.41 10.56
C ALA A 177 -4.16 -16.37 11.52
N GLU A 178 -4.55 -15.19 11.03
CA GLU A 178 -4.85 -14.03 11.88
C GLU A 178 -6.32 -13.85 12.26
N THR A 179 -7.27 -14.52 11.61
CA THR A 179 -8.70 -14.38 11.95
C THR A 179 -9.07 -15.08 13.24
N ASP A 180 -8.68 -16.35 13.36
CA ASP A 180 -9.12 -17.23 14.46
C ASP A 180 -7.93 -17.74 15.31
N GLY A 181 -6.73 -17.21 15.05
CA GLY A 181 -5.48 -17.80 15.55
C GLY A 181 -5.20 -19.19 14.96
N LYS A 182 -5.90 -19.54 13.87
CA LYS A 182 -5.92 -20.87 13.27
C LYS A 182 -5.69 -20.78 11.76
N GLY A 183 -4.43 -20.73 11.34
CA GLY A 183 -4.10 -20.73 9.91
C GLY A 183 -4.37 -22.07 9.24
N VAL A 184 -4.42 -22.08 7.91
CA VAL A 184 -4.57 -23.30 7.10
C VAL A 184 -3.29 -23.48 6.26
N CYS A 185 -2.76 -24.71 6.25
CA CYS A 185 -1.63 -25.05 5.40
C CYS A 185 -2.09 -25.29 3.96
N VAL A 186 -1.49 -24.55 3.03
CA VAL A 186 -1.70 -24.71 1.59
C VAL A 186 -0.36 -24.86 0.88
N ILE A 187 -0.36 -25.52 -0.28
CA ILE A 187 0.82 -25.57 -1.16
C ILE A 187 0.60 -24.54 -2.25
N SER A 188 1.44 -23.50 -2.27
CA SER A 188 1.44 -22.49 -3.34
C SER A 188 2.87 -22.00 -3.60
N THR A 189 3.08 -21.40 -4.77
CA THR A 189 4.36 -20.85 -5.25
C THR A 189 4.56 -19.38 -4.86
N THR A 190 3.59 -18.77 -4.17
CA THR A 190 3.63 -17.37 -3.75
C THR A 190 4.73 -17.10 -2.74
N ARG A 191 5.61 -16.12 -3.01
CA ARG A 191 6.75 -15.76 -2.16
C ARG A 191 6.93 -14.25 -2.05
N TYR A 192 7.50 -13.78 -0.95
CA TYR A 192 7.98 -12.41 -0.86
C TYR A 192 9.32 -12.25 -1.58
N VAL A 193 9.46 -11.13 -2.29
CA VAL A 193 10.71 -10.68 -2.86
C VAL A 193 10.99 -9.30 -2.28
N PRO A 194 12.14 -9.08 -1.61
CA PRO A 194 12.48 -7.76 -1.11
C PRO A 194 12.61 -6.78 -2.28
N ALA A 195 11.94 -5.63 -2.17
CA ALA A 195 11.93 -4.59 -3.18
C ALA A 195 12.44 -3.28 -2.58
N TYR A 196 13.76 -3.15 -2.49
CA TYR A 196 14.45 -1.91 -2.10
C TYR A 196 15.63 -1.67 -3.06
N SER A 197 16.09 -0.41 -3.12
CA SER A 197 17.20 -0.01 -3.99
C SER A 197 18.44 -0.87 -3.75
N THR A 198 19.08 -1.37 -4.81
CA THR A 198 20.30 -2.20 -4.65
C THR A 198 21.48 -1.42 -4.07
N ARG A 199 21.37 -0.09 -4.05
CA ARG A 199 22.33 0.82 -3.44
C ARG A 199 22.18 0.96 -1.94
N LEU A 200 21.13 0.41 -1.33
CA LEU A 200 20.97 0.42 0.12
C LEU A 200 21.55 -0.87 0.70
N LYS A 201 22.55 -0.72 1.58
CA LYS A 201 23.14 -1.82 2.34
C LYS A 201 22.89 -1.57 3.82
N TYR A 202 22.36 -2.58 4.50
CA TYR A 202 22.25 -2.55 5.96
C TYR A 202 23.43 -3.29 6.58
N GLU A 203 24.28 -2.57 7.30
CA GLU A 203 25.44 -3.13 8.01
C GLU A 203 25.59 -2.47 9.37
N SER A 204 25.84 -3.27 10.40
CA SER A 204 26.12 -2.80 11.77
C SER A 204 25.10 -1.78 12.30
N GLU A 205 23.80 -2.09 12.16
CA GLU A 205 22.69 -1.23 12.59
C GLU A 205 22.54 0.12 11.85
N THR A 206 23.27 0.29 10.74
CA THR A 206 23.20 1.50 9.92
C THR A 206 22.91 1.18 8.46
N TRP A 207 22.15 2.06 7.81
CA TRP A 207 21.93 2.02 6.36
C TRP A 207 23.01 2.84 5.67
N GLU A 208 23.77 2.19 4.80
CA GLU A 208 24.78 2.82 3.96
C GLU A 208 24.30 2.89 2.51
N VAL A 209 24.60 4.00 1.84
CA VAL A 209 24.34 4.17 0.41
C VAL A 209 25.60 3.81 -0.36
N LEU A 210 25.54 2.72 -1.12
CA LEU A 210 26.62 2.28 -1.98
C LEU A 210 26.83 3.28 -3.14
N PRO A 211 28.09 3.55 -3.51
CA PRO A 211 28.40 4.40 -4.64
C PRO A 211 27.89 3.76 -5.93
N HIS A 212 27.54 4.60 -6.91
CA HIS A 212 27.17 4.11 -8.23
C HIS A 212 28.37 3.43 -8.89
N ASN A 213 28.17 2.20 -9.36
CA ASN A 213 29.18 1.49 -10.12
C ASN A 213 29.06 1.87 -11.60
N SER A 214 30.02 2.63 -12.12
CA SER A 214 30.05 3.06 -13.52
C SER A 214 30.19 1.90 -14.53
N SER A 215 30.46 0.68 -14.06
CA SER A 215 30.48 -0.53 -14.90
C SER A 215 29.12 -1.22 -15.01
N ASP A 216 28.07 -0.67 -14.37
CA ASP A 216 26.72 -1.20 -14.46
C ASP A 216 26.18 -1.03 -15.89
N THR A 217 25.70 -2.14 -16.44
CA THR A 217 25.09 -2.23 -17.77
C THR A 217 23.86 -1.33 -17.92
N MET A 218 23.20 -0.97 -16.81
CA MET A 218 21.97 -0.18 -16.81
C MET A 218 22.19 1.32 -17.15
N GLY A 219 23.44 1.80 -17.02
CA GLY A 219 23.89 3.15 -17.39
C GLY A 219 23.29 4.29 -16.55
N GLU A 220 22.50 3.99 -15.53
CA GLU A 220 21.88 4.93 -14.60
C GLU A 220 21.95 4.40 -13.17
N ALA A 221 22.00 5.30 -12.19
CA ALA A 221 22.05 4.89 -10.79
C ALA A 221 20.66 4.53 -10.26
N ASP A 222 20.55 3.41 -9.54
CA ASP A 222 19.31 3.05 -8.84
C ASP A 222 18.81 4.20 -7.95
N PRO A 223 17.49 4.50 -7.97
CA PRO A 223 16.92 5.55 -7.15
C PRO A 223 16.99 5.16 -5.68
N VAL A 224 17.24 6.15 -4.82
CA VAL A 224 17.27 5.98 -3.36
C VAL A 224 16.32 6.99 -2.76
N TRP A 225 15.26 6.50 -2.12
CA TRP A 225 14.29 7.30 -1.38
C TRP A 225 14.23 6.78 0.05
N THR A 226 14.32 7.68 1.02
CA THR A 226 14.25 7.35 2.44
C THR A 226 13.26 8.28 3.13
N GLU A 227 12.30 7.71 3.83
CA GLU A 227 11.32 8.45 4.61
C GLU A 227 11.91 8.89 5.95
N SER A 228 11.49 10.06 6.45
CA SER A 228 11.94 10.57 7.76
C SER A 228 11.30 9.76 8.90
N ASN A 229 12.01 9.57 10.00
CA ASN A 229 11.41 8.94 11.18
C ASN A 229 10.72 10.00 12.05
N TRP A 230 9.40 9.91 12.21
CA TRP A 230 8.62 10.75 13.12
C TRP A 230 8.02 9.93 14.25
N ASP A 231 7.83 10.54 15.42
CA ASP A 231 7.24 9.88 16.59
C ASP A 231 5.70 9.79 16.46
N THR A 232 4.96 10.84 16.79
CA THR A 232 3.50 10.88 16.55
C THR A 232 3.08 12.19 15.91
N ILE A 233 2.47 12.11 14.73
CA ILE A 233 1.85 13.26 14.07
C ILE A 233 0.51 13.51 14.75
N ARG A 234 0.32 14.71 15.33
CA ARG A 234 -0.91 15.07 16.05
C ARG A 234 -1.42 16.43 15.59
N LEU A 235 -2.71 16.50 15.28
CA LEU A 235 -3.42 17.75 15.05
C LEU A 235 -4.20 18.12 16.31
N ARG A 236 -4.02 19.34 16.82
CA ARG A 236 -4.76 19.87 17.98
C ARG A 236 -5.31 21.24 17.65
N VAL A 237 -6.58 21.46 18.00
CA VAL A 237 -7.27 22.75 17.85
C VAL A 237 -7.62 23.25 19.24
N TYR A 238 -7.22 24.47 19.57
CA TYR A 238 -7.52 25.11 20.83
C TYR A 238 -7.65 26.63 20.64
N THR A 239 -8.44 27.27 21.50
CA THR A 239 -8.54 28.72 21.53
C THR A 239 -7.33 29.30 22.25
N VAL A 240 -6.68 30.29 21.65
CA VAL A 240 -5.55 31.00 22.26
C VAL A 240 -6.08 32.17 23.07
N GLN A 241 -5.58 32.32 24.29
CA GLN A 241 -5.94 33.41 25.20
C GLN A 241 -5.19 34.70 24.84
N ASP A 242 -5.78 35.85 25.16
CA ASP A 242 -5.15 37.14 24.90
C ASP A 242 -3.88 37.33 25.74
N THR A 243 -2.80 37.78 25.11
CA THR A 243 -1.49 37.96 25.75
C THR A 243 -1.54 38.97 26.91
N GLY A 244 -2.41 39.97 26.85
CA GLY A 244 -2.60 40.94 27.92
C GLY A 244 -3.19 40.30 29.18
N PHE A 245 -4.10 39.34 29.01
CA PHE A 245 -4.64 38.59 30.13
C PHE A 245 -3.59 37.69 30.78
N ASP A 246 -2.76 37.01 29.98
CA ASP A 246 -1.68 36.16 30.49
C ASP A 246 -0.66 36.97 31.32
N LEU A 247 -0.29 38.16 30.83
CA LEU A 247 0.60 39.07 31.56
C LEU A 247 -0.03 39.56 32.87
N LEU A 248 -1.32 39.89 32.85
CA LEU A 248 -2.04 40.32 34.05
C LEU A 248 -2.09 39.21 35.11
N VAL A 249 -2.41 37.98 34.70
CA VAL A 249 -2.43 36.81 35.61
C VAL A 249 -1.03 36.56 36.18
N LEU A 250 0.02 36.66 35.38
CA LEU A 250 1.40 36.50 35.83
C LEU A 250 1.79 37.57 36.87
N LEU A 251 1.48 38.85 36.61
CA LEU A 251 1.78 39.96 37.52
C LEU A 251 1.00 39.85 38.83
N LEU A 252 -0.27 39.46 38.78
CA LEU A 252 -1.07 39.18 39.97
C LEU A 252 -0.45 38.03 40.79
N GLY A 253 -0.03 36.94 40.13
CA GLY A 253 0.62 35.81 40.78
C GLY A 253 1.92 36.19 41.50
N ILE A 254 2.78 37.01 40.86
CA ILE A 254 4.00 37.54 41.47
C ILE A 254 3.66 38.39 42.69
N THR A 255 2.67 39.28 42.57
CA THR A 255 2.28 40.20 43.64
C THR A 255 1.81 39.45 44.88
N VAL A 256 0.94 38.44 44.72
CA VAL A 256 0.45 37.61 45.83
C VAL A 256 1.61 36.86 46.51
N THR A 257 2.56 36.36 45.71
CA THR A 257 3.73 35.63 46.24
C THR A 257 4.65 36.53 47.07
N VAL A 258 4.96 37.73 46.58
CA VAL A 258 5.79 38.71 47.30
C VAL A 258 5.08 39.17 48.58
N MET A 259 3.79 39.46 48.52
CA MET A 259 3.01 39.87 49.67
C MET A 259 2.95 38.77 50.74
N SER A 260 2.74 37.51 50.34
CA SER A 260 2.77 36.37 51.25
C SER A 260 4.12 36.23 51.95
N TYR A 261 5.23 36.35 51.19
CA TYR A 261 6.58 36.32 51.75
C TYR A 261 6.80 37.43 52.78
N ILE A 262 6.40 38.66 52.47
CA ILE A 262 6.50 39.80 53.38
C ILE A 262 5.69 39.54 54.66
N ILE A 263 4.45 39.06 54.54
CA ILE A 263 3.59 38.73 55.68
C ILE A 263 4.24 37.66 56.57
N ILE A 264 4.87 36.63 55.97
CA ILE A 264 5.58 35.58 56.72
C ILE A 264 6.76 36.18 57.49
N VAL A 265 7.57 37.04 56.85
CA VAL A 265 8.72 37.69 57.51
C VAL A 265 8.25 38.57 58.67
N ILE A 266 7.21 39.37 58.47
CA ILE A 266 6.63 40.23 59.51
C ILE A 266 6.08 39.38 60.67
N SER A 267 5.29 38.34 60.37
CA SER A 267 4.71 37.46 61.38
C SER A 267 5.79 36.75 62.20
N LYS A 268 6.85 36.26 61.56
CA LYS A 268 8.02 35.69 62.26
C LYS A 268 8.67 36.71 63.19
N ALA A 269 8.90 37.94 62.71
CA ALA A 269 9.49 39.00 63.52
C ALA A 269 8.62 39.36 64.73
N PHE A 270 7.30 39.45 64.56
CA PHE A 270 6.35 39.70 65.65
C PHE A 270 6.34 38.57 66.69
N ILE A 271 6.27 37.30 66.25
CA ILE A 271 6.28 36.14 67.14
C ILE A 271 7.60 36.06 67.92
N THR A 272 8.75 36.26 67.27
CA THR A 272 10.06 36.28 67.95
C THR A 272 10.16 37.44 68.96
N LYS A 273 9.58 38.60 68.66
CA LYS A 273 9.56 39.74 69.58
C LYS A 273 8.63 39.49 70.78
N ALA A 274 7.50 38.81 70.57
CA ALA A 274 6.58 38.44 71.64
C ALA A 274 7.17 37.36 72.57
N LEU A 275 7.84 36.34 72.02
CA LEU A 275 8.50 35.27 72.80
C LEU A 275 9.72 35.74 73.59
N LYS A 276 10.32 36.89 73.28
CA LYS A 276 11.42 37.51 74.06
C LYS A 276 10.94 38.34 75.26
N ARG A 277 9.62 38.42 75.49
CA ARG A 277 9.03 39.29 76.52
C ARG A 277 8.58 38.55 77.80
N ASP A 278 8.92 37.27 77.92
CA ASP A 278 8.97 36.51 79.18
C ASP A 278 10.43 36.27 79.60
#